data_AF-A0A966MNR1-F1
#
_entry.id   AF-A0A966MNR1-F1
#
_cell.length_a   1.000
_cell.length_b   1.000
_cell.length_c   1.000
_cell.angle_alpha   90.00
_cell.angle_beta   90.00
_cell.angle_gamma   90.00
#
_symmetry.space_group_name_H-M   'P 1'
#
loop_
_entity.id
_entity.type
_entity.pdbx_description
1 polymer ?
#
loop_
_entity_poly.entity_id
_entity_poly.type
_entity_poly.pdbx_seq_one_letter_code
_entity_poly.pdbx_strand_id
1 'polypeptide(L)' 'MTHFTTRPEIVGTQGVAASTHWLASQTAMGVLERGGNAFDAAVAGGFVLQVVEPHLNGPGGEVPLLLWSERERRMLSVCG' A
#
# COMPACT_ATOMS: atom_id res chain seq x y z
N MET A 1 3.91 -21.50 -24.07
CA MET A 1 3.58 -20.13 -24.48
C MET A 1 3.65 -19.27 -23.24
N THR A 2 4.52 -18.26 -23.19
CA THR A 2 4.53 -17.30 -22.09
C THR A 2 3.24 -16.46 -22.17
N HIS A 3 2.49 -16.43 -21.07
CA HIS A 3 1.25 -15.67 -20.98
C HIS A 3 1.56 -14.17 -21.09
N PHE A 4 0.83 -13.42 -21.94
CA PHE A 4 1.01 -11.97 -22.05
C PHE A 4 0.45 -11.27 -20.81
N THR A 5 1.22 -10.34 -20.22
CA THR A 5 0.77 -9.48 -19.13
C THR A 5 1.10 -8.02 -19.46
N THR A 6 0.30 -7.08 -18.98
CA THR A 6 0.53 -5.63 -19.23
C THR A 6 1.76 -5.11 -18.47
N ARG A 7 2.13 -5.77 -17.36
CA ARG A 7 3.33 -5.59 -16.55
C ARG A 7 3.73 -6.93 -15.94
N PRO A 8 5.01 -7.16 -15.60
CA PRO A 8 5.42 -8.35 -14.87
C PRO A 8 4.84 -8.38 -13.45
N GLU A 9 4.68 -9.58 -12.90
CA GLU A 9 4.49 -9.75 -11.46
C GLU A 9 5.79 -9.40 -10.74
N ILE A 10 5.71 -8.44 -9.81
CA ILE A 10 6.87 -8.02 -9.03
C ILE A 10 6.99 -8.93 -7.81
N VAL A 11 8.13 -9.60 -7.72
CA VAL A 11 8.51 -10.46 -6.59
C VAL A 11 9.79 -9.95 -5.94
N GLY A 12 9.93 -10.15 -4.64
CA GLY A 12 11.10 -9.70 -3.88
C GLY A 12 11.14 -10.32 -2.49
N THR A 13 12.25 -10.10 -1.80
CA THR A 13 12.52 -10.68 -0.47
C THR A 13 12.44 -9.68 0.67
N GLN A 14 12.06 -8.43 0.39
CA GLN A 14 12.03 -7.33 1.37
C GLN A 14 10.64 -6.72 1.49
N GLY A 15 10.02 -6.34 0.37
CA GLY A 15 8.68 -5.80 0.34
C GLY A 15 8.23 -5.42 -1.06
N VAL A 16 6.92 -5.28 -1.25
CA VAL A 16 6.28 -4.81 -2.48
C VAL A 16 5.16 -3.85 -2.08
N ALA A 17 5.04 -2.73 -2.79
CA ALA A 17 3.95 -1.77 -2.63
C ALA A 17 3.21 -1.59 -3.97
N ALA A 18 1.88 -1.62 -3.92
CA ALA A 18 1.02 -1.42 -5.07
C ALA A 18 -0.14 -0.48 -4.71
N SER A 19 -0.50 0.40 -5.63
CA SER A 19 -1.61 1.35 -5.49
C SER A 19 -2.07 1.83 -6.86
N THR A 20 -3.12 2.64 -6.88
CA THR A 20 -3.74 3.23 -8.07
C THR A 20 -2.94 4.40 -8.66
N HIS A 21 -2.05 5.03 -7.89
CA HIS A 21 -1.15 6.09 -8.36
C HIS A 21 0.33 5.75 -8.10
N TRP A 22 1.17 5.84 -9.12
CA TRP A 22 2.59 5.45 -9.00
C TRP A 22 3.37 6.24 -7.94
N LEU A 23 3.00 7.50 -7.68
CA LEU A 23 3.60 8.29 -6.61
C LEU A 23 3.31 7.69 -5.23
N ALA A 24 2.09 7.21 -4.98
CA ALA A 24 1.77 6.55 -3.71
C ALA A 24 2.51 5.21 -3.55
N SER A 25 2.58 4.40 -4.62
CA SER A 25 3.37 3.16 -4.61
C SER A 25 4.85 3.42 -4.29
N GLN A 26 5.46 4.42 -4.92
CA GLN A 26 6.86 4.77 -4.66
C GLN A 26 7.08 5.38 -3.28
N THR A 27 6.15 6.19 -2.76
CA THR A 27 6.24 6.70 -1.38
C THR A 27 6.18 5.56 -0.37
N ALA A 28 5.24 4.63 -0.52
CA ALA A 28 5.13 3.46 0.33
C ALA A 28 6.39 2.59 0.26
N MET A 29 6.90 2.31 -0.94
CA MET A 29 8.16 1.58 -1.12
C MET A 29 9.34 2.30 -0.46
N GLY A 30 9.43 3.63 -0.60
CA GLY A 30 10.48 4.41 0.05
C GLY A 30 10.42 4.35 1.59
N VAL A 31 9.24 4.17 2.19
CA VAL A 31 9.12 3.91 3.63
C VAL A 31 9.66 2.53 4.00
N LEU A 32 9.36 1.50 3.19
CA LEU A 32 9.91 0.15 3.38
C LEU A 32 11.45 0.17 3.26
N GLU A 33 12.00 0.87 2.27
CA GLU A 33 13.45 1.03 2.07
C GLU A 33 14.14 1.73 3.25
N ARG A 34 13.42 2.57 3.99
CA ARG A 34 13.90 3.25 5.21
C ARG A 34 13.66 2.46 6.49
N GLY A 35 13.26 1.18 6.38
CA GLY A 35 13.07 0.29 7.52
C GLY A 35 11.70 0.37 8.19
N GLY A 36 10.73 1.07 7.58
CA GLY A 36 9.34 1.02 8.02
C GLY A 36 8.68 -0.32 7.69
N ASN A 37 7.62 -0.65 8.42
CA ASN A 37 6.84 -1.87 8.16
C ASN A 37 5.70 -1.61 7.14
N ALA A 38 4.91 -2.64 6.84
CA ALA A 38 3.80 -2.55 5.89
C ALA A 38 2.72 -1.52 6.31
N PHE A 39 2.50 -1.33 7.61
CA PHE A 39 1.54 -0.36 8.14
C PHE A 39 2.05 1.07 7.99
N ASP A 40 3.33 1.32 8.29
CA ASP A 40 3.95 2.64 8.09
C ASP A 40 3.90 3.04 6.61
N ALA A 41 4.20 2.09 5.72
CA ALA A 41 4.16 2.29 4.27
C ALA A 41 2.73 2.56 3.77
N ALA A 42 1.73 1.82 4.28
CA ALA A 42 0.33 2.02 3.93
C ALA A 42 -0.19 3.40 4.35
N VAL A 43 0.17 3.87 5.55
CA VAL A 43 -0.20 5.23 6.02
C VAL A 43 0.42 6.29 5.12
N ALA A 44 1.72 6.21 4.82
CA ALA A 44 2.40 7.18 3.96
C ALA A 44 1.81 7.21 2.54
N GLY A 45 1.60 6.03 1.94
CA GLY A 45 0.94 5.91 0.63
C GLY A 45 -0.48 6.45 0.64
N GLY A 46 -1.26 6.15 1.70
CA GLY A 46 -2.64 6.62 1.87
C GLY A 46 -2.76 8.14 1.92
N PHE A 47 -1.89 8.83 2.67
CA PHE A 47 -1.85 10.29 2.67
C PHE A 47 -1.43 10.88 1.32
N VAL A 48 -0.50 10.23 0.60
CA VAL A 48 -0.14 10.67 -0.76
C VAL A 48 -1.30 10.51 -1.72
N LEU A 49 -2.08 9.42 -1.64
CA LEU A 49 -3.27 9.23 -2.47
C LEU A 49 -4.25 10.39 -2.34
N GLN A 50 -4.46 10.93 -1.14
CA GLN A 50 -5.34 12.10 -0.95
C GLN A 50 -4.88 13.35 -1.72
N VAL A 51 -3.57 13.46 -2.01
CA VAL A 51 -2.99 14.58 -2.77
C VAL A 51 -3.01 14.30 -4.28
N VAL A 52 -2.74 13.06 -4.68
CA VAL A 52 -2.55 12.70 -6.11
C VAL A 52 -3.82 12.14 -6.76
N GLU A 53 -4.80 11.72 -5.96
CA GLU A 53 -6.13 11.27 -6.39
C GLU A 53 -7.28 11.99 -5.65
N PRO A 54 -7.27 13.34 -5.50
CA PRO A 54 -8.30 14.06 -4.74
C PRO A 54 -9.71 13.96 -5.37
N HIS A 55 -9.79 13.46 -6.60
CA HIS A 55 -11.04 13.18 -7.31
C HIS A 55 -11.63 11.79 -6.97
N LEU A 56 -10.89 10.95 -6.25
CA LEU A 56 -11.29 9.60 -5.85
C LEU A 56 -11.34 9.44 -4.33
N ASN A 57 -10.52 10.17 -3.58
CA ASN A 57 -10.53 10.13 -2.12
C ASN A 57 -10.08 11.46 -1.48
N GLY A 58 -10.05 11.50 -0.14
CA GLY A 58 -9.58 12.66 0.61
C GLY A 58 -9.61 12.42 2.13
N PRO A 59 -9.07 13.36 2.92
CA PRO A 59 -8.96 13.22 4.39
C PRO A 59 -10.31 13.15 5.12
N GLY A 60 -11.41 13.59 4.47
CA GLY A 60 -12.77 13.51 5.02
C GLY A 60 -13.56 12.27 4.59
N GLY A 61 -12.91 11.30 3.94
CA GLY A 61 -13.54 10.04 3.53
C GLY A 61 -13.54 8.97 4.63
N GLU A 62 -13.65 7.71 4.21
CA GLU A 62 -13.60 6.51 5.05
C GLU A 62 -12.56 5.52 4.49
N VAL A 63 -12.10 4.57 5.31
CA VAL A 63 -11.16 3.53 4.86
C VAL A 63 -11.33 2.23 5.65
N PRO A 64 -11.93 1.18 5.04
CA PRO A 64 -11.86 -0.15 5.61
C PRO A 64 -10.47 -0.75 5.36
N LEU A 65 -9.81 -1.20 6.42
CA LEU A 65 -8.47 -1.81 6.35
C LEU A 65 -8.52 -3.27 6.82
N LEU A 66 -7.90 -4.16 6.05
CA LEU A 66 -7.58 -5.53 6.46
C LEU A 66 -6.09 -5.64 6.69
N LEU A 67 -5.71 -6.11 7.88
CA LEU A 67 -4.34 -6.10 8.36
C LEU A 67 -3.97 -7.51 8.82
N TRP A 68 -2.78 -7.99 8.47
CA TRP A 68 -2.21 -9.20 9.06
C TRP A 68 -1.21 -8.82 10.14
N SER A 69 -1.51 -9.14 11.40
CA SER A 69 -0.55 -9.00 12.50
C SER A 69 0.31 -10.25 12.57
N GLU A 70 1.59 -10.13 12.24
CA GLU A 70 2.54 -11.24 12.40
C GLU A 70 2.64 -11.64 13.87
N ARG A 71 2.80 -10.66 14.77
CA ARG A 71 2.90 -10.86 16.22
C ARG A 71 1.75 -11.68 16.79
N GLU A 72 0.52 -11.41 16.34
CA GLU A 72 -0.69 -12.08 16.84
C GLU A 72 -1.12 -13.25 15.95
N ARG A 73 -0.43 -13.47 14.83
CA ARG A 73 -0.75 -14.44 13.78
C ARG A 73 -2.22 -14.47 13.40
N ARG A 74 -2.82 -13.30 13.25
CA ARG A 74 -4.24 -13.15 12.90
C ARG A 74 -4.49 -11.99 11.97
N MET A 75 -5.56 -12.12 11.21
CA MET A 75 -6.14 -11.03 10.45
C MET A 75 -6.98 -10.15 11.39
N LEU A 76 -6.83 -8.84 11.25
CA LEU A 76 -7.57 -7.81 11.93
C LEU A 76 -8.28 -6.94 10.89
N SER A 77 -9.45 -6.41 11.25
CA SER A 77 -10.09 -5.33 10.50
C SER A 77 -10.04 -4.04 11.30
N VAL A 78 -9.81 -2.92 10.62
CA VAL A 78 -10.00 -1.58 11.16
C VAL A 78 -11.08 -0.91 10.31
N CYS A 79 -12.18 -0.55 10.96
CA CYS A 79 -13.24 0.24 10.35
C CYS A 79 -12.91 1.72 10.61
N GLY A 80 -12.50 2.43 9.55
CA GLY A 80 -12.12 3.84 9.59
C GLY A 80 -13.11 4.69 8.83
#